data_AF-A0A246BHG3-F1
#
_entry.id   AF-A0A246BHG3-F1
#
_cell.length_a   1.000
_cell.length_b   1.000
_cell.length_c   1.000
_cell.angle_alpha   90.00
_cell.angle_beta   90.00
_cell.angle_gamma   90.00
#
_symmetry.space_group_name_H-M   'P 1'
#
loop_
_entity.id
_entity.type
_entity.pdbx_description
1 polymer ?
#
loop_
_entity_poly.entity_id
_entity_poly.type
_entity_poly.pdbx_seq_one_letter_code
_entity_poly.pdbx_strand_id
1 'polypeptide(L)'
;MKVTSIKQTGVTQPPTLRVGTTWNSGLLLYATSQGQKVHNETSIAMKAVAAERVTTRLGTFQALKVTARTTIRMSVNGQAMNQPAPQSTSWLVKDMGVVKSVLPNGTIELVSFK
;
A
#
# COMPACT_ATOMS: atom_id res chain seq x y z
N MET A 1 -2.97 -21.60 6.00
CA MET A 1 -2.68 -21.23 4.59
C MET A 1 -1.28 -21.71 4.25
N LYS A 2 -1.08 -22.34 3.10
CA LYS A 2 0.22 -22.78 2.58
C LYS A 2 0.51 -22.02 1.30
N VAL A 3 1.51 -21.13 1.31
CA VAL A 3 1.93 -20.40 0.10
C VAL A 3 2.76 -21.33 -0.78
N THR A 4 2.44 -21.41 -2.06
CA THR A 4 3.17 -22.23 -3.05
C THR A 4 4.03 -21.38 -3.97
N SER A 5 3.64 -20.13 -4.24
CA SER A 5 4.43 -19.18 -4.98
C SER A 5 4.07 -17.75 -4.59
N ILE A 6 5.08 -16.89 -4.50
CA ILE A 6 4.92 -15.46 -4.25
C ILE A 6 5.88 -14.70 -5.17
N LYS A 7 5.38 -13.68 -5.85
CA LYS A 7 6.18 -12.81 -6.72
C LYS A 7 5.76 -11.38 -6.51
N GLN A 8 6.72 -10.53 -6.17
CA GLN A 8 6.54 -9.08 -6.15
C GLN A 8 6.84 -8.50 -7.52
N THR A 9 6.12 -7.46 -7.91
CA THR A 9 6.33 -6.71 -9.15
C THR A 9 6.39 -5.21 -8.87
N GLY A 10 7.07 -4.48 -9.75
CA GLY A 10 7.25 -3.04 -9.59
C GLY A 10 8.20 -2.69 -8.43
N VAL A 11 7.98 -1.53 -7.81
CA VAL A 11 8.81 -1.03 -6.71
C VAL A 11 7.94 -0.58 -5.55
N THR A 12 8.40 -0.82 -4.32
CA THR A 12 7.69 -0.34 -3.12
C THR A 12 7.76 1.18 -3.00
N GLN A 13 8.94 1.75 -3.25
CA GLN A 13 9.17 3.19 -3.27
C GLN A 13 10.31 3.52 -4.24
N PRO A 14 10.14 4.49 -5.16
CA PRO A 14 11.23 5.02 -5.96
C PRO A 14 12.32 5.68 -5.10
N PRO A 15 13.59 5.67 -5.54
CA PRO A 15 14.70 6.27 -4.80
C PRO A 15 14.57 7.80 -4.68
N THR A 16 13.84 8.43 -5.61
CA THR A 16 13.53 9.85 -5.57
C THR A 16 12.03 10.06 -5.66
N LEU A 17 11.48 10.79 -4.70
CA LEU A 17 10.08 11.17 -4.65
C LEU A 17 9.96 12.69 -4.70
N ARG A 18 9.08 13.16 -5.57
CA ARG A 18 8.63 14.54 -5.66
C ARG A 18 7.15 14.53 -6.02
N VAL A 19 6.48 15.67 -5.85
CA VAL A 19 5.10 15.82 -6.34
C VAL A 19 5.05 15.48 -7.83
N GLY A 20 4.09 14.65 -8.21
CA GLY A 20 3.92 14.13 -9.57
C GLY A 20 4.54 12.77 -9.82
N THR A 21 5.47 12.28 -8.98
CA THR A 21 6.02 10.92 -9.13
C THR A 21 4.91 9.88 -9.00
N THR A 22 4.83 8.97 -9.96
CA THR A 22 3.94 7.80 -9.97
C THR A 22 4.76 6.52 -10.01
N TRP A 23 4.25 5.48 -9.35
CA TRP A 23 4.85 4.16 -9.41
C TRP A 23 3.81 3.10 -9.04
N ASN A 24 4.11 1.86 -9.43
CA ASN A 24 3.27 0.72 -9.12
C ASN A 24 4.05 -0.31 -8.33
N SER A 25 3.35 -0.98 -7.43
CA SER A 25 3.80 -2.21 -6.77
C SER A 25 2.73 -3.27 -6.99
N GLY A 26 3.14 -4.53 -7.05
CA GLY A 26 2.20 -5.63 -7.16
C GLY A 26 2.67 -6.90 -6.46
N LEU A 27 1.71 -7.78 -6.22
CA LEU A 27 1.90 -9.07 -5.61
C LEU A 27 1.10 -10.12 -6.40
N LEU A 28 1.79 -11.16 -6.83
CA LEU A 28 1.19 -12.38 -7.34
C LEU A 28 1.41 -13.49 -6.32
N LEU A 29 0.31 -14.10 -5.86
CA LEU A 29 0.32 -15.11 -4.81
C LEU A 29 -0.50 -16.32 -5.24
N TYR A 30 0.11 -17.50 -5.14
CA TYR A 30 -0.55 -18.79 -5.20
C TYR A 30 -0.45 -19.45 -3.82
N ALA A 31 -1.58 -19.90 -3.30
CA ALA A 31 -1.63 -20.56 -2.00
C ALA A 31 -2.69 -21.66 -1.97
N THR A 32 -2.67 -22.44 -0.90
CA THR A 32 -3.75 -23.36 -0.53
C THR A 32 -4.25 -22.98 0.86
N SER A 33 -5.57 -22.81 1.02
CA SER A 33 -6.20 -22.54 2.32
C SER A 33 -7.35 -23.52 2.51
N GLN A 34 -7.34 -24.27 3.62
CA GLN A 34 -8.38 -25.27 3.92
C GLN A 34 -8.65 -26.25 2.73
N GLY A 35 -7.58 -26.66 2.03
CA GLY A 35 -7.69 -27.53 0.85
C GLY A 35 -8.08 -26.82 -0.45
N GLN A 36 -8.46 -25.55 -0.41
CA GLN A 36 -8.84 -24.77 -1.59
C GLN A 36 -7.64 -24.03 -2.18
N LYS A 37 -7.51 -24.03 -3.50
CA LYS A 37 -6.49 -23.26 -4.23
C LYS A 37 -6.90 -21.79 -4.22
N VAL A 38 -5.98 -20.92 -3.82
CA VAL A 38 -6.16 -19.47 -3.79
C VAL A 38 -5.17 -18.86 -4.77
N HIS A 39 -5.68 -17.99 -5.63
CA HIS A 39 -4.90 -17.14 -6.52
C HIS A 39 -5.21 -15.68 -6.18
N ASN A 40 -4.18 -14.86 -6.03
CA ASN A 40 -4.33 -13.43 -5.75
C ASN A 40 -3.34 -12.63 -6.60
N GLU A 41 -3.90 -11.67 -7.32
CA GLU A 41 -3.18 -10.60 -8.01
C GLU A 41 -3.56 -9.28 -7.37
N THR A 42 -2.60 -8.66 -6.69
CA THR A 42 -2.75 -7.33 -6.13
C THR A 42 -1.90 -6.35 -6.94
N SER A 43 -2.48 -5.22 -7.31
CA SER A 43 -1.78 -4.09 -7.93
C SER A 43 -2.09 -2.82 -7.17
N ILE A 44 -1.07 -2.05 -6.84
CA ILE A 44 -1.15 -0.81 -6.09
C ILE A 44 -0.57 0.29 -6.97
N ALA A 45 -1.42 1.20 -7.42
CA ALA A 45 -1.01 2.39 -8.14
C ALA A 45 -0.83 3.54 -7.14
N MET A 46 0.36 4.11 -7.08
CA MET A 46 0.73 5.17 -6.14
C MET A 46 1.11 6.46 -6.86
N LYS A 47 0.80 7.59 -6.23
CA LYS A 47 1.17 8.92 -6.71
C LYS A 47 1.47 9.86 -5.56
N ALA A 48 2.60 10.56 -5.62
CA ALA A 48 2.85 11.73 -4.79
C ALA A 48 2.04 12.91 -5.33
N VAL A 49 1.03 13.36 -4.59
CA VAL A 49 0.03 14.34 -5.05
C VAL A 49 0.28 15.75 -4.53
N ALA A 50 0.95 15.91 -3.40
CA ALA A 50 1.23 17.22 -2.80
C ALA A 50 2.43 17.17 -1.85
N ALA A 51 2.97 18.34 -1.51
CA ALA A 51 3.88 18.56 -0.39
C ALA A 51 3.19 19.47 0.61
N GLU A 52 2.96 19.01 1.84
CA GLU A 52 2.19 19.74 2.85
C GLU A 52 2.71 19.47 4.27
N ARG A 53 2.34 20.35 5.21
CA ARG A 53 2.61 20.10 6.63
C ARG A 53 1.56 19.14 7.18
N VAL A 54 2.00 18.10 7.86
CA VAL A 54 1.13 17.14 8.55
C VAL A 54 1.41 17.16 10.05
N THR A 55 0.37 17.26 10.85
CA THR A 55 0.45 17.16 12.32
C THR A 55 0.09 15.75 12.74
N THR A 56 0.92 15.16 13.59
CA THR A 56 0.74 13.85 14.22
C THR A 56 0.98 13.99 15.73
N ARG A 57 0.83 12.90 16.48
CA ARG A 57 1.21 12.85 17.90
C ARG A 57 2.68 13.15 18.18
N LEU A 58 3.57 12.92 17.21
CA LEU A 58 5.00 13.22 17.34
C LEU A 58 5.37 14.66 17.00
N GLY A 59 4.43 15.45 16.49
CA GLY A 59 4.64 16.82 16.06
C GLY A 59 4.25 17.06 14.61
N THR A 60 4.73 18.18 14.08
CA THR A 60 4.36 18.68 12.75
C THR A 60 5.56 18.57 11.80
N PHE A 61 5.35 17.89 10.68
CA PHE A 61 6.41 17.59 9.70
C PHE A 61 6.06 18.12 8.32
N GLN A 62 7.08 18.49 7.53
CA GLN A 62 6.92 18.68 6.09
C GLN A 62 6.92 17.29 5.43
N ALA A 63 5.85 16.94 4.73
CA ALA A 63 5.66 15.61 4.16
C ALA A 63 5.21 15.66 2.70
N LEU A 64 5.48 14.59 1.96
CA LEU A 64 4.84 14.28 0.69
C LEU A 64 3.55 13.49 0.95
N LYS A 65 2.43 14.02 0.47
CA LYS A 65 1.15 13.31 0.43
C LYS A 65 1.17 12.33 -0.74
N VAL A 66 0.98 11.06 -0.45
CA VAL A 66 0.93 9.97 -1.43
C VAL A 66 -0.45 9.34 -1.39
N THR A 67 -1.11 9.24 -2.53
CA THR A 67 -2.34 8.44 -2.66
C THR A 67 -1.99 7.08 -3.23
N ALA A 68 -2.70 6.05 -2.78
CA ALA A 68 -2.60 4.70 -3.31
C ALA A 68 -3.98 4.17 -3.64
N ARG A 69 -4.11 3.54 -4.82
CA ARG A 69 -5.29 2.80 -5.24
C ARG A 69 -4.93 1.33 -5.41
N THR A 70 -5.55 0.48 -4.62
CA THR A 70 -5.32 -0.96 -4.67
C THR A 70 -6.40 -1.63 -5.51
N THR A 71 -5.98 -2.51 -6.41
CA THR A 71 -6.84 -3.40 -7.19
C THR A 71 -6.49 -4.82 -6.80
N ILE A 72 -7.49 -5.61 -6.39
CA ILE A 72 -7.31 -6.99 -5.96
C ILE A 72 -8.15 -7.87 -6.87
N ARG A 73 -7.52 -8.82 -7.55
CA ARG A 73 -8.19 -9.91 -8.26
C ARG A 73 -7.86 -11.20 -7.53
N MET A 74 -8.86 -11.77 -6.88
CA MET A 74 -8.71 -13.00 -6.11
C MET A 74 -9.64 -14.07 -6.67
N SER A 75 -9.16 -15.31 -6.73
CA SER A 75 -10.01 -16.46 -6.98
C SER A 75 -9.73 -17.59 -6.01
N VAL A 76 -10.79 -18.34 -5.68
CA VAL A 76 -10.74 -19.54 -4.84
C VAL A 76 -11.31 -20.70 -5.65
N ASN A 77 -10.51 -21.75 -5.82
CA ASN A 77 -10.82 -22.88 -6.72
C ASN A 77 -11.28 -22.41 -8.13
N GLY A 78 -10.69 -21.32 -8.63
CA GLY A 78 -11.01 -20.74 -9.94
C GLY A 78 -12.24 -19.81 -9.95
N GLN A 79 -13.02 -19.73 -8.87
CA GLN A 79 -14.13 -18.78 -8.77
C GLN A 79 -13.64 -17.41 -8.33
N ALA A 80 -13.98 -16.37 -9.10
CA ALA A 80 -13.62 -15.00 -8.77
C ALA A 80 -14.34 -14.53 -7.50
N MET A 81 -13.59 -13.87 -6.62
CA MET A 81 -14.10 -13.28 -5.39
C MET A 81 -14.17 -11.76 -5.56
N ASN A 82 -15.31 -11.18 -5.18
CA ASN A 82 -15.41 -9.73 -5.09
C ASN A 82 -14.54 -9.23 -3.94
N GLN A 83 -13.64 -8.29 -4.25
CA GLN A 83 -12.77 -7.67 -3.26
C GLN A 83 -12.97 -6.15 -3.34
N PRO A 84 -13.03 -5.45 -2.21
CA PRO A 84 -13.05 -4.00 -2.22
C PRO A 84 -11.76 -3.48 -2.87
N ALA A 85 -11.85 -2.32 -3.52
CA ALA A 85 -10.70 -1.62 -4.08
C ALA A 85 -10.31 -0.48 -3.13
N PRO A 86 -9.55 -0.74 -2.04
CA PRO A 86 -9.29 0.28 -1.05
C PRO A 86 -8.41 1.37 -1.63
N GLN A 87 -8.72 2.60 -1.24
CA GLN A 87 -7.87 3.76 -1.44
C GLN A 87 -7.30 4.19 -0.10
N SER A 88 -6.05 4.63 -0.12
CA SER A 88 -5.40 5.17 1.07
C SER A 88 -4.62 6.43 0.74
N THR A 89 -4.43 7.26 1.74
CA THR A 89 -3.55 8.43 1.67
C THR A 89 -2.50 8.32 2.76
N SER A 90 -1.23 8.49 2.43
CA SER A 90 -0.12 8.44 3.35
C SER A 90 0.72 9.71 3.27
N TRP A 91 1.34 10.09 4.38
CA TRP A 91 2.26 11.22 4.46
C TRP A 91 3.66 10.70 4.73
N LEU A 92 4.57 10.94 3.79
CA LEU A 92 5.95 10.50 3.85
C LEU A 92 6.87 11.68 4.17
N VAL A 93 7.64 11.55 5.24
CA VAL A 93 8.67 12.51 5.65
C VAL A 93 10.03 11.97 5.23
N LYS A 94 10.89 12.84 4.71
CA LYS A 94 12.26 12.47 4.34
C LYS A 94 12.98 11.88 5.56
N ASP A 95 13.72 10.78 5.35
CA ASP A 95 14.51 10.06 6.36
C ASP A 95 13.70 9.39 7.49
N MET A 96 12.41 9.68 7.65
CA MET A 96 11.51 9.01 8.61
C MET A 96 10.55 8.01 7.95
N GLY A 97 10.26 8.17 6.66
CA GLY A 97 9.26 7.36 5.96
C GLY A 97 7.83 7.80 6.28
N VAL A 98 6.90 6.84 6.39
CA VAL A 98 5.47 7.13 6.60
C VAL A 98 5.22 7.55 8.06
N VAL A 99 4.70 8.76 8.26
CA VAL A 99 4.33 9.27 9.60
C VAL A 99 2.83 9.20 9.88
N LYS A 100 2.02 9.12 8.82
CA LYS A 100 0.56 9.00 8.90
C LYS A 100 0.02 8.28 7.68
N SER A 101 -1.01 7.46 7.88
CA SER A 101 -1.80 6.84 6.81
C SER A 101 -3.28 6.86 7.18
N VAL A 102 -4.12 7.30 6.25
CA VAL A 102 -5.58 7.20 6.32
C VAL A 102 -6.01 6.09 5.38
N LEU A 103 -6.67 5.09 5.95
CA LEU A 103 -7.24 3.90 5.32
C LEU A 103 -8.78 4.01 5.37
N PRO A 104 -9.53 3.23 4.58
CA PRO A 104 -10.99 3.28 4.60
C PRO A 104 -11.61 3.02 5.99
N ASN A 105 -10.93 2.22 6.82
CA ASN A 105 -11.41 1.77 8.13
C ASN A 105 -10.60 2.32 9.30
N GLY A 106 -9.74 3.32 9.10
CA GLY A 106 -8.98 3.89 10.20
C GLY A 106 -7.81 4.77 9.80
N THR A 107 -7.15 5.32 10.81
CA THR A 107 -5.91 6.10 10.66
C THR A 107 -4.80 5.44 11.45
N ILE A 108 -3.64 5.31 10.84
CA ILE A 108 -2.40 4.87 11.47
C ILE A 108 -1.50 6.11 11.59
N GLU A 109 -0.92 6.32 12.76
CA GLU A 109 0.06 7.39 12.99
C GLU A 109 1.31 6.83 13.65
N LEU A 110 2.47 7.33 13.25
CA LEU A 110 3.73 7.03 13.90
C LEU A 110 3.74 7.65 15.29
N VAL A 111 3.96 6.83 16.31
CA VAL A 111 3.91 7.25 17.73
C VAL A 111 5.29 7.37 18.38
N SER A 112 6.32 6.79 17.77
CA SER A 112 7.72 6.91 18.19
C SER A 112 8.67 6.67 17.02
N PHE A 113 9.77 7.39 16.96
CA PHE A 113 10.87 7.20 16.01
C PHE A 113 12.19 7.36 16.80
N LYS A 114 13.14 6.44 16.59
CA LYS A 114 14.45 6.46 17.25
C LYS A 114 15.54 6.53 16.20
#